data_AF-A0A5C0SG27-F1
#
_entry.id   AF-A0A5C0SG27-F1
#
_cell.length_a   1.000
_cell.length_b   1.000
_cell.length_c   1.000
_cell.angle_alpha   90.00
_cell.angle_beta   90.00
_cell.angle_gamma   90.00
#
_symmetry.space_group_name_H-M   'P 1'
#
loop_
_entity.id
_entity.type
_entity.pdbx_description
1 polymer ?
#
loop_
_entity_poly.entity_id
_entity_poly.type
_entity_poly.pdbx_seq_one_letter_code
_entity_poly.pdbx_strand_id
1 'polypeptide(L)' 'MAFKKVLEDNNVSGYRLSKDIGIPQQTISDYVSGKKNFNSMKIGVAKKIADYLGMTLDELYEKSTN' A
#
# COMPACT_ATOMS: atom_id res chain seq x y z
N MET A 1 -0.55 -10.69 1.60
CA MET A 1 0.83 -11.00 1.18
C MET A 1 1.26 -10.20 -0.04
N ALA A 2 0.44 -10.12 -1.10
CA ALA A 2 0.75 -9.35 -2.31
C ALA A 2 1.13 -7.87 -2.05
N PHE A 3 0.32 -7.10 -1.30
CA PHE A 3 0.69 -5.71 -0.95
C PHE A 3 2.01 -5.57 -0.16
N LYS A 4 2.29 -6.51 0.75
CA LYS A 4 3.57 -6.54 1.48
C LYS A 4 4.75 -6.69 0.50
N LYS A 5 4.61 -7.58 -0.48
CA LYS A 5 5.63 -7.81 -1.51
C LYS A 5 5.86 -6.56 -2.37
N VAL A 6 4.80 -5.83 -2.73
CA VAL A 6 4.92 -4.55 -3.44
C VAL A 6 5.81 -3.57 -2.68
N LEU A 7 5.64 -3.47 -1.35
CA LEU A 7 6.47 -2.59 -0.54
C LEU A 7 7.93 -3.08 -0.46
N GLU A 8 8.14 -4.39 -0.33
CA GLU A 8 9.48 -5.01 -0.32
C GLU A 8 10.21 -4.80 -1.66
N ASP A 9 9.54 -4.99 -2.80
CA ASP A 9 10.10 -4.79 -4.14
C ASP A 9 10.50 -3.32 -4.38
N ASN A 10 9.80 -2.38 -3.73
CA ASN A 10 10.12 -0.95 -3.78
C ASN A 10 11.08 -0.51 -2.64
N ASN A 11 11.57 -1.44 -1.82
CA ASN A 11 12.43 -1.18 -0.67
C ASN A 11 11.85 -0.15 0.33
N VAL A 12 10.53 -0.22 0.52
CA VAL A 12 9.76 0.66 1.40
C VAL A 12 9.23 -0.15 2.57
N SER A 13 9.44 0.32 3.80
CA SER A 13 8.77 -0.27 4.96
C SER A 13 7.38 0.33 5.14
N GLY A 14 6.43 -0.44 5.67
CA GLY A 14 5.09 0.08 5.99
C GLY A 14 5.12 1.24 6.98
N TYR A 15 6.12 1.29 7.87
CA TYR A 15 6.36 2.43 8.75
C TYR A 15 6.77 3.69 7.98
N ARG A 16 7.72 3.58 7.04
CA ARG A 16 8.15 4.70 6.20
C ARG A 16 7.00 5.21 5.35
N LEU A 17 6.27 4.31 4.70
CA LEU A 17 5.08 4.64 3.92
C LEU A 17 4.08 5.44 4.76
N SER A 18 3.73 4.95 5.94
CA SER A 18 2.81 5.62 6.87
C SER A 18 3.22 7.06 7.19
N LYS A 19 4.51 7.25 7.50
CA LYS A 19 5.07 8.56 7.84
C LYS A 19 5.04 9.52 6.65
N ASP A 20 5.42 9.03 5.47
CA ASP A 20 5.63 9.87 4.30
C ASP A 20 4.29 10.32 3.67
N ILE A 21 3.26 9.47 3.69
CA ILE A 21 1.94 9.79 3.10
C ILE A 21 0.89 10.27 4.11
N GLY A 22 1.27 10.33 5.40
CA GLY A 22 0.43 10.79 6.50
C GLY A 22 -0.77 9.88 6.78
N ILE A 23 -0.59 8.56 6.66
CA ILE A 23 -1.63 7.56 6.97
C ILE A 23 -1.26 6.82 8.25
N PRO A 24 -2.20 6.56 9.18
CA PRO A 24 -1.90 5.87 10.42
C PRO A 24 -1.20 4.53 10.19
N GLN A 25 -0.13 4.27 10.94
CA GLN A 25 0.66 3.05 10.80
C GLN A 25 -0.19 1.79 10.97
N GLN A 26 -1.16 1.81 11.88
CA GLN A 26 -2.10 0.71 12.08
C GLN A 26 -2.89 0.38 10.80
N THR A 27 -3.27 1.41 10.03
CA THR A 27 -3.99 1.23 8.76
C THR A 27 -3.09 0.54 7.73
N ILE A 28 -1.84 0.99 7.58
CA ILE A 28 -0.88 0.35 6.69
C ILE A 28 -0.60 -1.09 7.14
N SER A 29 -0.42 -1.32 8.44
CA SER A 29 -0.19 -2.63 9.03
C SER A 29 -1.35 -3.61 8.77
N ASP A 30 -2.60 -3.14 8.90
CA ASP A 30 -3.79 -3.95 8.57
C ASP A 30 -3.78 -4.44 7.10
N TYR A 31 -3.32 -3.61 6.15
CA TYR A 31 -3.21 -4.00 4.74
C TYR A 31 -2.00 -4.91 4.47
N VAL A 32 -0.85 -4.61 5.07
CA VAL A 32 0.39 -5.40 4.92
C VAL A 32 0.20 -6.81 5.49
N SER A 33 -0.46 -6.94 6.64
CA SER A 33 -0.78 -8.22 7.28
C SER A 33 -1.89 -9.00 6.56
N GLY A 34 -2.64 -8.36 5.65
CA GLY A 34 -3.79 -8.95 4.97
C GLY A 34 -5.07 -9.00 5.82
N LYS A 35 -5.08 -8.39 7.02
CA LYS A 35 -6.28 -8.24 7.84
C LYS A 35 -7.36 -7.43 7.12
N LYS A 36 -6.95 -6.48 6.27
CA LYS A 36 -7.82 -5.79 5.32
C LYS A 36 -7.41 -6.11 3.90
N ASN A 37 -8.40 -6.36 3.06
CA ASN A 37 -8.19 -6.56 1.63
C ASN A 37 -7.81 -5.22 0.98
N PHE A 38 -6.91 -5.25 0.00
CA PHE A 38 -6.58 -4.10 -0.83
C PHE A 38 -7.83 -3.54 -1.54
N ASN A 39 -8.77 -4.40 -1.95
CA ASN A 39 -10.01 -3.97 -2.61
C ASN A 39 -10.93 -3.13 -1.71
N SER A 40 -10.79 -3.21 -0.39
CA SER A 40 -11.53 -2.35 0.55
C SER A 40 -10.76 -1.09 0.94
N MET A 41 -9.61 -0.83 0.30
CA MET A 41 -8.84 0.37 0.51
C MET A 41 -9.58 1.59 -0.06
N LYS A 42 -9.69 2.64 0.74
CA LYS A 42 -10.24 3.91 0.26
C LYS A 42 -9.40 4.42 -0.90
N ILE A 43 -10.03 4.85 -1.99
CA ILE A 43 -9.31 5.29 -3.20
C ILE A 43 -8.31 6.42 -2.93
N GLY A 44 -8.59 7.32 -2.00
CA GLY A 44 -7.65 8.37 -1.60
C GLY A 44 -6.38 7.84 -0.92
N VAL A 45 -6.47 6.69 -0.22
CA VAL A 45 -5.31 6.01 0.36
C VAL A 45 -4.52 5.28 -0.73
N ALA A 46 -5.22 4.53 -1.60
CA ALA A 46 -4.58 3.85 -2.73
C ALA A 46 -3.83 4.84 -3.62
N LYS A 47 -4.42 6.00 -3.91
CA LYS A 47 -3.80 7.06 -4.72
C LYS A 47 -2.52 7.59 -4.09
N LYS A 48 -2.55 7.93 -2.80
CA LYS A 48 -1.35 8.38 -2.07
C LYS A 48 -0.22 7.36 -2.11
N ILE A 49 -0.55 6.07 -1.99
CA ILE A 49 0.43 4.98 -2.05
C ILE A 49 1.00 4.88 -3.47
N ALA A 50 0.14 4.90 -4.49
CA ALA A 50 0.55 4.84 -5.89
C ALA A 50 1.47 6.03 -6.26
N ASP A 51 1.06 7.25 -5.88
CA ASP A 51 1.84 8.48 -6.07
C ASP A 51 3.21 8.39 -5.37
N TYR A 52 3.26 7.86 -4.15
CA TYR A 52 4.51 7.67 -3.40
C TYR A 52 5.44 6.61 -4.02
N LEU A 53 4.86 5.53 -4.54
CA LEU A 53 5.60 4.45 -5.19
C LEU A 53 5.91 4.74 -6.67
N GLY A 54 5.47 5.88 -7.21
CA GLY A 54 5.71 6.27 -8.60
C GLY A 54 5.01 5.38 -9.61
N MET A 55 3.84 4.83 -9.26
CA MET A 55 3.04 3.95 -10.11
C MET A 55 1.60 4.45 -10.23
N THR A 56 0.89 3.92 -11.22
CA THR A 56 -0.56 4.16 -11.39
C THR A 56 -1.38 3.33 -10.40
N LEU A 57 -2.65 3.72 -10.23
CA LEU A 57 -3.59 2.93 -9.41
C LEU A 57 -3.81 1.53 -9.96
N ASP A 58 -3.83 1.38 -11.28
CA ASP A 58 -4.05 0.10 -11.95
C ASP A 58 -2.86 -0.84 -11.73
N GLU A 59 -1.62 -0.36 -11.89
CA GLU A 59 -0.40 -1.13 -11.60
C GLU A 59 -0.34 -1.56 -10.13
N LEU A 60 -0.70 -0.65 -9.22
CA LEU A 60 -0.74 -0.94 -7.79
C LEU A 60 -1.80 -2.02 -7.49
N TYR A 61 -2.97 -1.95 -8.13
CA TYR A 61 -4.03 -2.94 -7.98
C TYR A 61 -3.58 -4.31 -8.47
N GLU A 62 -3.10 -4.41 -9.70
CA GLU A 62 -2.65 -5.67 -10.31
C GLU A 62 -1.58 -6.37 -9.46
N LYS A 63 -0.60 -5.63 -8.94
CA LYS A 63 0.46 -6.15 -8.08
C LYS A 63 0.00 -6.50 -6.65
N SER A 64 -1.12 -5.93 -6.21
CA SER A 64 -1.67 -6.18 -4.87
C SER A 64 -2.69 -7.31 -4.83
N THR A 65 -3.18 -7.76 -5.98
CA THR A 65 -4.14 -8.87 -6.10
C THR A 65 -3.57 -10.14 -6.72
N ASN A 66 -2.48 -10.06 -7.50
CA ASN A 66 -1.72 -11.22 -8.00
C ASN A 66 -0.62 -11.65 -7.02
#